data_AF-A0AAJ1ADF1-F1
#
_entry.id   AF-A0AAJ1ADF1-F1
#
_cell.length_a   1.000
_cell.length_b   1.000
_cell.length_c   1.000
_cell.angle_alpha   90.00
_cell.angle_beta   90.00
_cell.angle_gamma   90.00
#
_symmetry.space_group_name_H-M   'P 1'
#
loop_
_entity.id
_entity.type
_entity.pdbx_description
1 polymer ?
#
loop_
_entity_poly.entity_id
_entity_poly.type
_entity_poly.pdbx_seq_one_letter_code
_entity_poly.pdbx_strand_id
1 'polypeptide(L)'
;MHSAIRQTIESLRILTFALALIVPSACQGPNAGYLQNGIGSELSASDIATATKTQNLYFSHLCAQAGAAASCSAIPSIDRTAWTMIARQGMNDIDRRCDAYLQWLDDKKRSRAPILSEVRDLNSATVAIVGALDPSNGIALQVLAASFNLITRSIDNYHSRLLLEVDSSTINSVVLRARNDFRVNTRMAYYDTRPDAEYVLRSYLRLCLPFSIETNINNYTTLAAQGIRVDSQNSINTFPSQVIGPFAGGVERRFSSTGAVPPDPLPKALNGSITTWEKALQPNDLRTIQEYLCVREPASRFGANTRAAINIWREASTGSRDPKPLDSREGATLLSTAKKDGECANEHFRNIYERIHLGKPETEVAFIAKLATAVNRSVDAPAITTLSDARGLIAQYLTDHPEYTREGFGSDEVNPTMFKRIQSQ
;
A
#
# COMPACT_ATOMS: atom_id res chain seq x y z
N MET A 1 -43.23 -31.26 -10.39
CA MET A 1 -42.86 -30.66 -9.08
C MET A 1 -41.42 -30.92 -8.67
N HIS A 2 -40.88 -32.15 -8.76
CA HIS A 2 -39.51 -32.43 -8.30
C HIS A 2 -38.38 -31.72 -9.10
N SER A 3 -38.56 -31.46 -10.42
CA SER A 3 -37.52 -30.76 -11.19
C SER A 3 -37.44 -29.26 -10.87
N ALA A 4 -38.57 -28.61 -10.60
CA ALA A 4 -38.62 -27.18 -10.25
C ALA A 4 -37.93 -26.88 -8.92
N ILE A 5 -38.01 -27.79 -7.94
CA ILE A 5 -37.36 -27.65 -6.63
C ILE A 5 -35.85 -27.83 -6.73
N ARG A 6 -35.36 -28.67 -7.66
CA ARG A 6 -33.91 -28.88 -7.85
C ARG A 6 -33.23 -27.64 -8.44
N GLN A 7 -33.90 -26.96 -9.35
CA GLN A 7 -33.36 -25.81 -10.06
C GLN A 7 -33.26 -24.56 -9.17
N THR A 8 -34.18 -24.39 -8.21
CA THR A 8 -34.12 -23.30 -7.22
C THR A 8 -32.99 -23.50 -6.21
N ILE A 9 -32.70 -24.75 -5.81
CA ILE A 9 -31.61 -25.07 -4.86
C ILE A 9 -30.23 -24.79 -5.46
N GLU A 10 -30.00 -25.11 -6.74
CA GLU A 10 -28.71 -24.82 -7.39
C GLU A 10 -28.48 -23.32 -7.59
N SER A 11 -29.53 -22.58 -7.95
CA SER A 11 -29.47 -21.12 -8.09
C SER A 11 -29.12 -20.42 -6.77
N LEU A 12 -29.66 -20.92 -5.64
CA LEU A 12 -29.39 -20.38 -4.31
C LEU A 12 -27.95 -20.65 -3.85
N ARG A 13 -27.38 -21.80 -4.22
CA ARG A 13 -25.98 -22.19 -3.92
C ARG A 13 -24.97 -21.32 -4.66
N ILE A 14 -25.22 -21.02 -5.93
CA ILE A 14 -24.33 -20.16 -6.72
C ILE A 14 -24.33 -18.73 -6.15
N LEU A 15 -25.50 -18.21 -5.74
CA LEU A 15 -25.62 -16.88 -5.15
C LEU A 15 -24.90 -16.78 -3.79
N THR A 16 -24.98 -17.81 -2.94
CA THR A 16 -24.29 -17.83 -1.64
C THR A 16 -22.78 -17.93 -1.80
N PHE A 17 -22.28 -18.69 -2.77
CA PHE A 17 -20.84 -18.79 -3.05
C PHE A 17 -20.27 -17.47 -3.60
N ALA A 18 -21.01 -16.79 -4.47
CA ALA A 18 -20.60 -15.49 -5.00
C ALA A 18 -20.54 -14.42 -3.90
N LEU A 19 -21.51 -14.40 -2.97
CA LEU A 19 -21.54 -13.44 -1.87
C LEU A 19 -20.42 -13.70 -0.83
N ALA A 20 -20.09 -14.98 -0.56
CA ALA A 20 -19.04 -15.35 0.39
C ALA A 20 -17.63 -14.97 -0.09
N LEU A 21 -17.39 -14.88 -1.40
CA LEU A 21 -16.09 -14.51 -1.97
C LEU A 21 -15.83 -12.98 -1.96
N ILE A 22 -16.87 -12.16 -1.89
CA ILE A 22 -16.74 -10.69 -1.94
C ILE A 22 -16.39 -10.09 -0.57
N VAL A 23 -16.85 -10.71 0.52
CA VAL A 23 -16.68 -10.18 1.89
C VAL A 23 -15.22 -10.13 2.38
N PRO A 24 -14.36 -11.16 2.18
CA PRO A 24 -13.01 -11.14 2.78
C PRO A 24 -12.01 -10.24 2.05
N SER A 25 -12.22 -9.89 0.78
CA SER A 25 -11.28 -9.04 0.03
C SER A 25 -11.37 -7.55 0.37
N ALA A 26 -12.40 -7.12 1.11
CA ALA A 26 -12.60 -5.73 1.51
C ALA A 26 -12.01 -5.36 2.88
N CYS A 27 -11.56 -6.34 3.69
CA CYS A 27 -11.21 -6.11 5.10
C CYS A 27 -9.72 -6.03 5.44
N GLN A 28 -8.79 -6.31 4.52
CA GLN A 28 -7.36 -6.07 4.74
C GLN A 28 -6.93 -4.76 4.06
N GLY A 29 -7.36 -3.65 4.67
CA GLY A 29 -6.89 -2.33 4.24
C GLY A 29 -5.39 -2.17 4.51
N PRO A 30 -4.63 -1.44 3.66
CA PRO A 30 -3.20 -1.16 3.82
C PRO A 30 -2.80 -0.41 5.10
N ASN A 31 -3.73 -0.21 6.04
CA ASN A 31 -3.60 0.60 7.24
C ASN A 31 -3.62 -0.20 8.54
N ALA A 32 -3.71 -1.54 8.51
CA ALA A 32 -3.71 -2.36 9.73
C ALA A 32 -2.47 -2.12 10.60
N GLY A 33 -1.32 -1.82 9.98
CA GLY A 33 -0.08 -1.48 10.69
C GLY A 33 -0.14 -0.18 11.48
N TYR A 34 -0.91 0.83 11.04
CA TYR A 34 -1.04 2.10 11.76
C TYR A 34 -1.81 1.96 13.08
N LEU A 35 -2.75 1.03 13.15
CA LEU A 35 -3.53 0.77 14.37
C LEU A 35 -2.72 -0.01 15.43
N GLN A 36 -1.82 -0.91 15.01
CA GLN A 36 -1.01 -1.70 15.94
C GLN A 36 0.33 -1.03 16.30
N ASN A 37 1.00 -0.39 15.33
CA ASN A 37 2.38 0.09 15.49
C ASN A 37 2.50 1.63 15.47
N GLY A 38 1.38 2.35 15.36
CA GLY A 38 1.39 3.81 15.19
C GLY A 38 2.12 4.24 13.92
N ILE A 39 2.87 5.33 13.99
CA ILE A 39 3.71 5.82 12.88
C ILE A 39 4.99 4.96 12.67
N GLY A 40 5.20 3.93 13.51
CA GLY A 40 6.41 3.12 13.53
C GLY A 40 7.54 3.79 14.34
N SER A 41 8.38 2.98 14.98
CA SER A 41 9.60 3.43 15.65
C SER A 41 10.84 3.37 14.75
N GLU A 42 10.71 2.80 13.55
CA GLU A 42 11.82 2.66 12.61
C GLU A 42 11.95 3.92 11.74
N LEU A 43 13.15 4.51 11.75
CA LEU A 43 13.47 5.64 10.88
C LEU A 43 13.56 5.23 9.40
N SER A 44 13.66 3.92 9.11
CA SER A 44 13.73 3.33 7.77
C SER A 44 12.39 2.72 7.35
N ALA A 45 11.33 3.52 7.34
CA ALA A 45 10.05 3.06 6.82
C ALA A 45 10.17 2.76 5.31
N SER A 46 9.64 1.61 4.87
CA SER A 46 9.75 1.13 3.48
C SER A 46 9.15 2.07 2.44
N ASP A 47 8.32 3.02 2.87
CA ASP A 47 7.65 4.02 2.06
C ASP A 47 8.45 5.33 1.92
N ILE A 48 9.56 5.54 2.65
CA ILE A 48 10.31 6.80 2.65
C ILE A 48 10.76 7.20 1.24
N ALA A 49 11.22 6.25 0.42
CA ALA A 49 11.64 6.55 -0.95
C ALA A 49 10.47 7.08 -1.80
N THR A 50 9.29 6.46 -1.66
CA THR A 50 8.06 6.87 -2.36
C THR A 50 7.52 8.19 -1.83
N ALA A 51 7.53 8.38 -0.50
CA ALA A 51 7.13 9.62 0.15
C ALA A 51 8.04 10.79 -0.27
N THR A 52 9.35 10.57 -0.27
CA THR A 52 10.37 11.55 -0.72
C THR A 52 10.16 11.91 -2.19
N LYS A 53 9.93 10.92 -3.07
CA LYS A 53 9.65 11.15 -4.49
C LYS A 53 8.37 11.98 -4.67
N THR A 54 7.29 11.61 -3.99
CA THR A 54 6.00 12.32 -4.08
C THR A 54 6.12 13.75 -3.55
N GLN A 55 6.85 13.94 -2.46
CA GLN A 55 7.11 15.25 -1.90
C GLN A 55 7.95 16.12 -2.83
N ASN A 56 9.00 15.57 -3.44
CA ASN A 56 9.81 16.28 -4.44
C ASN A 56 8.96 16.72 -5.64
N LEU A 57 8.08 15.84 -6.12
CA LEU A 57 7.13 16.16 -7.19
C LEU A 57 6.15 17.27 -6.77
N TYR A 58 5.60 17.19 -5.56
CA TYR A 58 4.71 18.22 -5.05
C TYR A 58 5.40 19.59 -5.00
N PHE A 59 6.60 19.67 -4.43
CA PHE A 59 7.38 20.91 -4.41
C PHE A 59 7.70 21.40 -5.82
N SER A 60 8.02 20.51 -6.77
CA SER A 60 8.27 20.92 -8.17
C SER A 60 7.06 21.64 -8.78
N HIS A 61 5.84 21.18 -8.51
CA HIS A 61 4.61 21.85 -8.94
C HIS A 61 4.42 23.20 -8.25
N LEU A 62 4.71 23.30 -6.94
CA LEU A 62 4.62 24.57 -6.23
C LEU A 62 5.63 25.59 -6.74
N CYS A 63 6.86 25.18 -7.06
CA CYS A 63 7.88 26.05 -7.64
C CYS A 63 7.43 26.60 -9.00
N ALA A 64 6.91 25.74 -9.88
CA ALA A 64 6.36 26.17 -11.16
C ALA A 64 5.18 27.15 -11.00
N GLN A 65 4.28 26.90 -10.03
CA GLN A 65 3.13 27.78 -9.78
C GLN A 65 3.50 29.10 -9.09
N ALA A 66 4.57 29.11 -8.29
CA ALA A 66 5.06 30.32 -7.63
C ALA A 66 5.81 31.27 -8.58
N GLY A 67 5.91 30.92 -9.88
CA GLY A 67 6.72 31.66 -10.85
C GLY A 67 8.23 31.53 -10.61
N ALA A 68 8.64 30.57 -9.76
CA ALA A 68 10.03 30.19 -9.63
C ALA A 68 10.43 29.26 -10.81
N ALA A 69 11.72 28.95 -10.93
CA ALA A 69 12.22 28.03 -11.94
C ALA A 69 11.39 26.73 -12.00
N ALA A 70 11.36 26.09 -13.19
CA ALA A 70 10.56 24.88 -13.45
C ALA A 70 10.84 23.72 -12.48
N SER A 71 12.00 23.73 -11.81
CA SER A 71 12.33 22.84 -10.70
C SER A 71 12.87 23.62 -9.50
N CYS A 72 12.47 23.20 -8.30
CA CYS A 72 13.03 23.76 -7.06
C CYS A 72 14.53 23.48 -6.89
N SER A 73 15.12 22.61 -7.72
CA SER A 73 16.56 22.30 -7.69
C SER A 73 17.43 23.48 -8.14
N ALA A 74 16.85 24.46 -8.84
CA ALA A 74 17.56 25.69 -9.24
C ALA A 74 17.51 26.78 -8.16
N ILE A 75 16.73 26.57 -7.10
CA ILE A 75 16.62 27.52 -5.99
C ILE A 75 17.79 27.24 -5.02
N PRO A 76 18.55 28.27 -4.61
CA PRO A 76 19.58 28.11 -3.59
C PRO A 76 19.02 27.45 -2.32
N SER A 77 19.87 26.71 -1.61
CA SER A 77 19.50 26.06 -0.34
C SER A 77 18.96 27.06 0.70
N ILE A 78 19.41 28.32 0.61
CA ILE A 78 18.96 29.46 1.39
C ILE A 78 18.51 30.56 0.42
N ASP A 79 17.20 30.71 0.25
CA ASP A 79 16.58 31.79 -0.52
C ASP A 79 15.24 32.16 0.11
N ARG A 80 15.30 33.17 0.98
CA ARG A 80 14.16 33.68 1.73
C ARG A 80 12.96 34.00 0.84
N THR A 81 13.20 34.67 -0.28
CA THR A 81 12.13 35.18 -1.12
C THR A 81 11.45 34.04 -1.86
N ALA A 82 12.25 33.14 -2.46
CA ALA A 82 11.73 32.00 -3.19
C ALA A 82 10.95 31.03 -2.28
N TRP A 83 11.53 30.62 -1.15
CA TRP A 83 10.86 29.69 -0.23
C TRP A 83 9.63 30.29 0.42
N THR A 84 9.60 31.61 0.66
CA THR A 84 8.38 32.30 1.12
C THR A 84 7.28 32.33 0.08
N MET A 85 7.59 32.58 -1.19
CA MET A 85 6.60 32.51 -2.27
C MET A 85 6.06 31.09 -2.43
N ILE A 86 6.93 30.08 -2.37
CA ILE A 86 6.55 28.66 -2.44
C ILE A 86 5.63 28.27 -1.28
N ALA A 87 5.97 28.66 -0.05
CA ALA A 87 5.12 28.39 1.11
C ALA A 87 3.74 29.05 0.98
N ARG A 88 3.68 30.31 0.52
CA ARG A 88 2.41 31.01 0.27
C ARG A 88 1.61 30.35 -0.86
N GLN A 89 2.27 29.89 -1.91
CA GLN A 89 1.61 29.18 -3.00
C GLN A 89 1.07 27.82 -2.54
N GLY A 90 1.83 27.07 -1.73
CA GLY A 90 1.37 25.83 -1.13
C GLY A 90 0.18 26.04 -0.18
N MET A 91 0.14 27.14 0.59
CA MET A 91 -1.05 27.50 1.38
C MET A 91 -2.28 27.73 0.48
N ASN A 92 -2.13 28.35 -0.69
CA ASN A 92 -3.24 28.53 -1.64
C ASN A 92 -3.71 27.19 -2.26
N ASP A 93 -2.81 26.23 -2.52
CA ASP A 93 -3.19 24.88 -2.95
C ASP A 93 -3.93 24.12 -1.84
N ILE A 94 -3.43 24.20 -0.59
CA ILE A 94 -4.10 23.61 0.58
C ILE A 94 -5.49 24.21 0.77
N ASP A 95 -5.65 25.53 0.58
CA ASP A 95 -6.94 26.22 0.64
C ASP A 95 -7.95 25.61 -0.34
N ARG A 96 -7.56 25.43 -1.61
CA ARG A 96 -8.43 24.83 -2.63
C ARG A 96 -8.84 23.41 -2.28
N ARG A 97 -7.92 22.61 -1.76
CA ARG A 97 -8.20 21.21 -1.33
C ARG A 97 -9.10 21.19 -0.09
N CYS A 98 -8.89 22.13 0.82
CA CYS A 98 -9.71 22.30 2.01
C CYS A 98 -11.15 22.67 1.65
N ASP A 99 -11.34 23.63 0.74
CA ASP A 99 -12.67 24.04 0.27
C ASP A 99 -13.38 22.88 -0.47
N ALA A 100 -12.65 22.13 -1.30
CA ALA A 100 -13.17 20.93 -1.95
C ALA A 100 -13.56 19.84 -0.94
N TYR A 101 -12.77 19.65 0.11
CA TYR A 101 -13.07 18.71 1.19
C TYR A 101 -14.34 19.13 1.97
N LEU A 102 -14.48 20.42 2.28
CA LEU A 102 -15.67 20.96 2.95
C LEU A 102 -16.93 20.85 2.08
N GLN A 103 -16.82 21.12 0.79
CA GLN A 103 -17.92 20.91 -0.16
C GLN A 103 -18.31 19.43 -0.24
N TRP A 104 -17.33 18.54 -0.37
CA TRP A 104 -17.57 17.09 -0.35
C TRP A 104 -18.24 16.65 0.95
N LEU A 105 -17.86 17.23 2.11
CA LEU A 105 -18.46 16.92 3.40
C LEU A 105 -19.94 17.35 3.46
N ASP A 106 -20.26 18.55 2.96
CA ASP A 106 -21.64 19.04 2.85
C ASP A 106 -22.47 18.17 1.90
N ASP A 107 -21.94 17.84 0.72
CA ASP A 107 -22.58 16.94 -0.26
C ASP A 107 -22.84 15.56 0.36
N LYS A 108 -21.87 15.02 1.11
CA LYS A 108 -22.02 13.73 1.79
C LYS A 108 -23.07 13.79 2.89
N LYS A 109 -23.11 14.87 3.69
CA LYS A 109 -24.16 15.08 4.69
C LYS A 109 -25.54 15.12 4.03
N ARG A 110 -25.70 15.87 2.94
CA ARG A 110 -26.96 15.96 2.18
C ARG A 110 -27.35 14.65 1.50
N SER A 111 -26.37 13.85 1.06
CA SER A 111 -26.62 12.55 0.43
C SER A 111 -27.12 11.47 1.37
N ARG A 112 -27.02 11.65 2.70
CA ARG A 112 -27.49 10.67 3.70
C ARG A 112 -28.97 10.36 3.53
N ALA A 113 -29.82 11.40 3.43
CA ALA A 113 -31.26 11.20 3.34
C ALA A 113 -31.70 10.50 2.03
N PRO A 114 -31.19 10.89 0.85
CA PRO A 114 -31.42 10.14 -0.40
C PRO A 114 -30.94 8.70 -0.35
N ILE A 115 -29.74 8.41 0.16
CA ILE A 115 -29.21 7.04 0.25
C ILE A 115 -30.07 6.19 1.20
N LEU A 116 -30.47 6.74 2.35
CA LEU A 116 -31.38 6.04 3.27
C LEU A 116 -32.77 5.84 2.66
N SER A 117 -33.27 6.79 1.88
CA SER A 117 -34.52 6.64 1.12
C SER A 117 -34.40 5.52 0.10
N GLU A 118 -33.34 5.50 -0.69
CA GLU A 118 -33.08 4.48 -1.71
C GLU A 118 -32.98 3.07 -1.09
N VAL A 119 -32.28 2.92 0.04
CA VAL A 119 -32.22 1.64 0.78
C VAL A 119 -33.61 1.21 1.27
N ARG A 120 -34.46 2.15 1.72
CA ARG A 120 -35.84 1.86 2.13
C ARG A 120 -36.72 1.48 0.94
N ASP A 121 -36.58 2.17 -0.18
CA ASP A 121 -37.32 1.91 -1.42
C ASP A 121 -36.94 0.55 -2.02
N LEU A 122 -35.64 0.22 -2.02
CA LEU A 122 -35.13 -1.10 -2.42
C LEU A 122 -35.63 -2.21 -1.49
N ASN A 123 -35.65 -1.98 -0.18
CA ASN A 123 -36.22 -2.93 0.78
C ASN A 123 -37.71 -3.15 0.50
N SER A 124 -38.48 -2.08 0.31
CA SER A 124 -39.92 -2.14 -0.01
C SER A 124 -40.20 -2.91 -1.30
N ALA A 125 -39.46 -2.60 -2.37
CA ALA A 125 -39.56 -3.29 -3.65
C ALA A 125 -39.18 -4.78 -3.53
N THR A 126 -38.11 -5.09 -2.81
CA THR A 126 -37.65 -6.47 -2.63
C THR A 126 -38.67 -7.29 -1.83
N VAL A 127 -39.25 -6.73 -0.76
CA VAL A 127 -40.31 -7.37 0.02
C VAL A 127 -41.57 -7.60 -0.83
N ALA A 128 -41.97 -6.64 -1.66
CA ALA A 128 -43.11 -6.78 -2.56
C ALA A 128 -42.91 -7.89 -3.61
N ILE A 129 -41.72 -7.96 -4.22
CA ILE A 129 -41.38 -9.00 -5.21
C ILE A 129 -41.38 -10.38 -4.56
N VAL A 130 -40.72 -10.54 -3.41
CA VAL A 130 -40.64 -11.84 -2.73
C VAL A 130 -41.99 -12.27 -2.19
N GLY A 131 -42.79 -11.34 -1.65
CA GLY A 131 -44.16 -11.62 -1.22
C GLY A 131 -45.09 -12.03 -2.36
N ALA A 132 -44.88 -11.49 -3.58
CA ALA A 132 -45.64 -11.89 -4.77
C ALA A 132 -45.23 -13.27 -5.31
N LEU A 133 -43.95 -13.64 -5.18
CA LEU A 133 -43.41 -14.91 -5.71
C LEU A 133 -43.58 -16.09 -4.75
N ASP A 134 -43.54 -15.86 -3.43
CA ASP A 134 -43.72 -16.90 -2.41
C ASP A 134 -44.48 -16.36 -1.19
N PRO A 135 -45.83 -16.24 -1.28
CA PRO A 135 -46.67 -15.67 -0.23
C PRO A 135 -46.65 -16.47 1.08
N SER A 136 -46.26 -17.74 1.01
CA SER A 136 -46.24 -18.68 2.14
C SER A 136 -44.96 -18.63 2.98
N ASN A 137 -43.88 -18.02 2.47
CA ASN A 137 -42.56 -18.13 3.07
C ASN A 137 -42.16 -16.86 3.82
N GLY A 138 -42.78 -16.65 4.97
CA GLY A 138 -42.51 -15.51 5.85
C GLY A 138 -41.05 -15.44 6.37
N ILE A 139 -40.32 -16.56 6.36
CA ILE A 139 -38.92 -16.61 6.81
C ILE A 139 -38.01 -15.88 5.82
N ALA A 140 -38.23 -16.04 4.51
CA ALA A 140 -37.45 -15.34 3.49
C ALA A 140 -37.60 -13.81 3.58
N LEU A 141 -38.83 -13.34 3.85
CA LEU A 141 -39.12 -11.92 4.06
C LEU A 141 -38.44 -11.36 5.32
N GLN A 142 -38.37 -12.14 6.41
CA GLN A 142 -37.70 -11.74 7.65
C GLN A 142 -36.18 -11.60 7.47
N VAL A 143 -35.54 -12.53 6.74
CA VAL A 143 -34.09 -12.49 6.49
C VAL A 143 -33.71 -11.28 5.63
N LEU A 144 -34.51 -10.96 4.61
CA LEU A 144 -34.30 -9.77 3.79
C LEU A 144 -34.47 -8.48 4.59
N ALA A 145 -35.52 -8.38 5.39
CA ALA A 145 -35.74 -7.23 6.27
C ALA A 145 -34.57 -7.04 7.27
N ALA A 146 -34.05 -8.14 7.85
CA ALA A 146 -32.90 -8.08 8.74
C ALA A 146 -31.62 -7.59 8.02
N SER A 147 -31.42 -7.99 6.77
CA SER A 147 -30.26 -7.59 5.96
C SER A 147 -30.29 -6.11 5.60
N PHE A 148 -31.44 -5.58 5.15
CA PHE A 148 -31.58 -4.15 4.88
C PHE A 148 -31.53 -3.30 6.16
N ASN A 149 -32.00 -3.81 7.29
CA ASN A 149 -31.85 -3.15 8.58
C ASN A 149 -30.38 -3.10 9.03
N LEU A 150 -29.60 -4.15 8.77
CA LEU A 150 -28.16 -4.15 9.02
C LEU A 150 -27.44 -3.14 8.12
N ILE A 151 -27.79 -3.06 6.84
CA ILE A 151 -27.25 -2.05 5.91
C ILE A 151 -27.59 -0.65 6.40
N THR A 152 -28.85 -0.41 6.79
CA THR A 152 -29.31 0.88 7.36
C THR A 152 -28.49 1.25 8.60
N ARG A 153 -28.33 0.33 9.55
CA ARG A 153 -27.52 0.52 10.75
C ARG A 153 -26.03 0.72 10.45
N SER A 154 -25.51 0.09 9.41
CA SER A 154 -24.12 0.25 8.98
C SER A 154 -23.90 1.64 8.37
N ILE A 155 -24.87 2.14 7.59
CA ILE A 155 -24.88 3.52 7.09
C ILE A 155 -25.00 4.49 8.26
N ASP A 156 -25.90 4.26 9.22
CA ASP A 156 -26.02 5.12 10.40
C ASP A 156 -24.74 5.13 11.25
N ASN A 157 -24.11 3.97 11.49
CA ASN A 157 -22.83 3.88 12.20
C ASN A 157 -21.68 4.56 11.42
N TYR A 158 -21.65 4.43 10.10
CA TYR A 158 -20.69 5.13 9.23
C TYR A 158 -20.88 6.65 9.30
N HIS A 159 -22.14 7.10 9.37
CA HIS A 159 -22.51 8.50 9.50
C HIS A 159 -22.49 9.04 10.95
N SER A 160 -22.21 8.19 11.96
CA SER A 160 -22.16 8.56 13.38
C SER A 160 -20.88 9.33 13.79
N ARG A 161 -20.03 9.72 12.84
CA ARG A 161 -18.88 10.59 13.14
C ARG A 161 -19.36 12.01 13.41
N LEU A 162 -18.78 12.66 14.42
CA LEU A 162 -19.13 14.01 14.87
C LEU A 162 -19.22 15.03 13.71
N LEU A 163 -18.33 14.93 12.72
CA LEU A 163 -18.32 15.80 11.54
C LEU A 163 -19.55 15.72 10.65
N LEU A 164 -20.34 14.65 10.72
CA LEU A 164 -21.56 14.48 9.93
C LEU A 164 -22.82 14.87 10.71
N GLU A 165 -22.71 15.00 12.03
CA GLU A 165 -23.77 15.48 12.91
C GLU A 165 -23.77 17.01 13.01
N VAL A 166 -22.58 17.62 13.17
CA VAL A 166 -22.44 19.08 13.27
C VAL A 166 -22.88 19.77 11.96
N ASP A 167 -23.50 20.94 12.08
CA ASP A 167 -23.92 21.74 10.93
C ASP A 167 -22.74 22.17 10.05
N SER A 168 -22.90 22.03 8.73
CA SER A 168 -21.88 22.40 7.75
C SER A 168 -21.45 23.87 7.90
N SER A 169 -22.36 24.75 8.32
CA SER A 169 -22.07 26.16 8.63
C SER A 169 -21.10 26.31 9.80
N THR A 170 -21.25 25.51 10.85
CA THR A 170 -20.34 25.50 12.01
C THR A 170 -18.96 25.00 11.59
N ILE A 171 -18.91 23.89 10.85
CA ILE A 171 -17.65 23.32 10.34
C ILE A 171 -16.91 24.35 9.46
N ASN A 172 -17.62 24.95 8.50
CA ASN A 172 -17.08 25.98 7.63
C ASN A 172 -16.56 27.18 8.43
N SER A 173 -17.33 27.67 9.41
CA SER A 173 -16.92 28.82 10.22
C SER A 173 -15.65 28.56 11.03
N VAL A 174 -15.50 27.35 11.59
CA VAL A 174 -14.34 26.94 12.38
C VAL A 174 -13.09 26.85 11.50
N VAL A 175 -13.21 26.20 10.34
CA VAL A 175 -12.08 26.02 9.42
C VAL A 175 -11.65 27.35 8.79
N LEU A 176 -12.60 28.16 8.33
CA LEU A 176 -12.31 29.47 7.74
C LEU A 176 -11.65 30.40 8.76
N ARG A 177 -12.12 30.41 10.01
CA ARG A 177 -11.49 31.19 11.09
C ARG A 177 -10.07 30.70 11.36
N ALA A 178 -9.87 29.39 11.57
CA ALA A 178 -8.56 28.83 11.85
C ALA A 178 -7.53 29.12 10.73
N ARG A 179 -7.95 29.00 9.47
CA ARG A 179 -7.13 29.35 8.31
C ARG A 179 -6.79 30.84 8.27
N ASN A 180 -7.77 31.70 8.47
CA ASN A 180 -7.57 33.14 8.51
C ASN A 180 -6.58 33.53 9.61
N ASP A 181 -6.78 33.03 10.83
CA ASP A 181 -5.92 33.32 11.97
C ASP A 181 -4.48 32.87 11.72
N PHE A 182 -4.30 31.69 11.11
CA PHE A 182 -2.98 31.23 10.68
C PHE A 182 -2.35 32.15 9.64
N ARG A 183 -3.09 32.58 8.61
CA ARG A 183 -2.57 33.49 7.58
C ARG A 183 -2.23 34.86 8.14
N VAL A 184 -3.01 35.39 9.08
CA VAL A 184 -2.72 36.65 9.78
C VAL A 184 -1.42 36.51 10.59
N ASN A 185 -1.30 35.44 11.38
CA ASN A 185 -0.13 35.23 12.24
C ASN A 185 1.17 34.96 11.46
N THR A 186 1.06 34.36 10.27
CA THR A 186 2.20 34.06 9.39
C THR A 186 2.47 35.12 8.32
N ARG A 187 1.69 36.20 8.26
CA ARG A 187 1.80 37.21 7.19
C ARG A 187 3.20 37.84 7.12
N MET A 188 3.81 38.06 8.27
CA MET A 188 5.15 38.65 8.42
C MET A 188 6.26 37.59 8.59
N ALA A 189 5.91 36.30 8.53
CA ALA A 189 6.89 35.22 8.62
C ALA A 189 7.63 35.07 7.28
N TYR A 190 8.93 34.79 7.40
CA TYR A 190 9.82 34.47 6.29
C TYR A 190 10.30 33.04 6.43
N TYR A 191 10.47 32.36 5.30
CA TYR A 191 10.94 30.98 5.24
C TYR A 191 12.22 30.96 4.42
N ASP A 192 13.34 30.57 5.04
CA ASP A 192 14.66 30.68 4.43
C ASP A 192 15.05 29.40 3.69
N THR A 193 14.52 28.25 4.09
CA THR A 193 14.89 26.93 3.57
C THR A 193 13.67 26.08 3.19
N ARG A 194 13.92 25.01 2.42
CA ARG A 194 12.89 24.02 2.07
C ARG A 194 12.23 23.36 3.29
N PRO A 195 12.97 22.89 4.30
CA PRO A 195 12.36 22.34 5.52
C PRO A 195 11.42 23.32 6.23
N ASP A 196 11.74 24.62 6.26
CA ASP A 196 10.88 25.64 6.87
C ASP A 196 9.55 25.76 6.12
N ALA A 197 9.63 25.82 4.77
CA ALA A 197 8.45 25.84 3.91
C ALA A 197 7.61 24.57 4.08
N GLU A 198 8.24 23.41 4.17
CA GLU A 198 7.53 22.14 4.42
C GLU A 198 6.83 22.11 5.78
N TYR A 199 7.52 22.57 6.82
CA TYR A 199 6.99 22.58 8.18
C TYR A 199 5.76 23.48 8.29
N VAL A 200 5.79 24.68 7.72
CA VAL A 200 4.62 25.57 7.71
C VAL A 200 3.47 24.97 6.90
N LEU A 201 3.74 24.37 5.73
CA LEU A 201 2.71 23.76 4.90
C LEU A 201 2.02 22.58 5.59
N ARG A 202 2.79 21.71 6.26
CA ARG A 202 2.23 20.61 7.06
C ARG A 202 1.40 21.12 8.22
N SER A 203 1.84 22.19 8.88
CA SER A 203 1.10 22.82 9.98
C SER A 203 -0.22 23.43 9.49
N TYR A 204 -0.21 24.09 8.32
CA TYR A 204 -1.41 24.66 7.73
C TYR A 204 -2.39 23.58 7.25
N LEU A 205 -1.90 22.51 6.60
CA LEU A 205 -2.72 21.38 6.16
C LEU A 205 -3.47 20.72 7.32
N ARG A 206 -2.85 20.63 8.50
CA ARG A 206 -3.47 20.05 9.69
C ARG A 206 -4.76 20.74 10.09
N LEU A 207 -4.95 22.02 9.79
CA LEU A 207 -6.18 22.76 10.12
C LEU A 207 -7.41 22.21 9.41
N CYS A 208 -7.23 21.59 8.24
CA CYS A 208 -8.28 21.03 7.41
C CYS A 208 -8.47 19.52 7.60
N LEU A 209 -7.70 18.89 8.49
CA LEU A 209 -7.84 17.46 8.76
C LEU A 209 -9.07 17.18 9.64
N PRO A 210 -9.80 16.07 9.40
CA PRO A 210 -11.01 15.71 10.14
C PRO A 210 -10.84 15.82 11.66
N PHE A 211 -9.78 15.21 12.21
CA PHE A 211 -9.51 15.20 13.64
C PHE A 211 -9.31 16.60 14.24
N SER A 212 -8.62 17.49 13.53
CA SER A 212 -8.41 18.87 14.00
C SER A 212 -9.70 19.66 14.01
N ILE A 213 -10.59 19.43 13.04
CA ILE A 213 -11.90 20.08 12.98
C ILE A 213 -12.77 19.63 14.16
N GLU A 214 -12.87 18.31 14.40
CA GLU A 214 -13.60 17.74 15.55
C GLU A 214 -13.08 18.30 16.87
N THR A 215 -11.76 18.30 17.03
CA THR A 215 -11.08 18.82 18.22
C THR A 215 -11.35 20.31 18.41
N ASN A 216 -11.29 21.12 17.34
CA ASN A 216 -11.59 22.54 17.43
C ASN A 216 -13.05 22.78 17.82
N ILE A 217 -14.01 22.06 17.21
CA ILE A 217 -15.43 22.14 17.58
C ILE A 217 -15.63 21.80 19.07
N ASN A 218 -15.04 20.70 19.54
CA ASN A 218 -15.11 20.29 20.95
C ASN A 218 -14.50 21.32 21.90
N ASN A 219 -13.40 21.97 21.52
CA ASN A 219 -12.82 23.06 22.29
C ASN A 219 -13.74 24.28 22.33
N TYR A 220 -14.32 24.67 21.18
CA TYR A 220 -15.26 25.80 21.12
C TYR A 220 -16.49 25.55 22.00
N THR A 221 -17.05 24.35 21.99
CA THR A 221 -18.22 24.01 22.82
C THR A 221 -17.85 23.96 24.30
N THR A 222 -16.71 23.37 24.66
CA THR A 222 -16.25 23.28 26.05
C THR A 222 -15.91 24.65 26.64
N LEU A 223 -15.16 25.48 25.90
CA LEU A 223 -14.78 26.83 26.34
C LEU A 223 -15.99 27.76 26.41
N ALA A 224 -16.91 27.66 25.44
CA ALA A 224 -18.18 28.41 25.49
C ALA A 224 -19.02 28.04 26.71
N ALA A 225 -19.10 26.74 27.07
CA ALA A 225 -19.78 26.30 28.28
C ALA A 225 -19.13 26.84 29.57
N GLN A 226 -17.82 27.10 29.54
CA GLN A 226 -17.07 27.71 30.64
C GLN A 226 -17.09 29.26 30.63
N GLY A 227 -17.75 29.87 29.65
CA GLY A 227 -17.77 31.34 29.47
C GLY A 227 -16.43 31.92 29.04
N ILE A 228 -15.48 31.09 28.59
CA ILE A 228 -14.14 31.50 28.18
C ILE A 228 -14.16 31.79 26.67
N ARG A 229 -13.63 32.95 26.27
CA ARG A 229 -13.43 33.25 24.85
C ARG A 229 -12.24 32.45 24.31
N VAL A 230 -12.42 31.80 23.17
CA VAL A 230 -11.33 31.09 22.50
C VAL A 230 -10.35 32.11 21.93
N ASP A 231 -9.10 32.02 22.35
CA ASP A 231 -7.98 32.80 21.84
C ASP A 231 -6.87 31.88 21.31
N SER A 232 -5.78 32.48 20.81
CA SER A 232 -4.64 31.73 20.28
C SER A 232 -3.88 30.92 21.34
N GLN A 233 -4.02 31.25 22.63
CA GLN A 233 -3.34 30.56 23.74
C GLN A 233 -4.12 29.32 24.18
N ASN A 234 -5.44 29.34 24.03
CA ASN A 234 -6.35 28.27 24.43
C ASN A 234 -6.81 27.41 23.25
N SER A 235 -6.23 27.62 22.06
CA SER A 235 -6.50 26.81 20.87
C SER A 235 -5.43 25.71 20.68
N ILE A 236 -5.84 24.54 20.20
CA ILE A 236 -4.92 23.43 19.86
C ILE A 236 -4.06 23.74 18.62
N ASN A 237 -4.35 24.83 17.91
CA ASN A 237 -3.55 25.29 16.80
C ASN A 237 -2.29 25.97 17.33
N THR A 238 -1.32 25.18 17.80
CA THR A 238 0.01 25.69 18.17
C THR A 238 0.66 26.23 16.90
N PHE A 239 0.78 27.54 16.80
CA PHE A 239 1.48 28.17 15.70
C PHE A 239 2.95 27.74 15.75
N PRO A 240 3.60 27.54 14.59
CA PRO A 240 5.04 27.42 14.56
C PRO A 240 5.61 28.70 15.19
N SER A 241 6.10 28.61 16.42
CA SER A 241 6.83 29.71 17.06
C SER A 241 7.93 30.07 16.08
N GLN A 242 7.94 31.32 15.63
CA GLN A 242 8.75 31.81 14.52
C GLN A 242 10.09 31.08 14.49
N VAL A 243 10.35 30.32 13.42
CA VAL A 243 11.69 29.84 13.12
C VAL A 243 12.46 31.09 12.71
N ILE A 244 12.94 31.82 13.71
CA ILE A 244 13.71 33.04 13.54
C ILE A 244 14.96 32.63 12.79
N GLY A 245 15.03 33.01 11.51
CA GLY A 245 16.25 32.98 10.71
C GLY A 245 17.40 33.73 11.43
N PRO A 246 18.65 33.56 10.99
CA PRO A 246 19.82 33.87 11.80
C PRO A 246 19.86 35.32 12.28
N PHE A 247 19.84 35.46 13.61
CA PHE A 247 20.51 36.44 14.48
C PHE A 247 20.70 37.88 13.96
N ALA A 248 19.88 38.79 14.48
CA ALA A 248 20.35 40.07 14.97
C ALA A 248 20.02 40.16 16.48
N GLY A 249 20.94 39.68 17.32
CA GLY A 249 20.98 39.98 18.76
C GLY A 249 19.97 39.25 19.67
N GLY A 250 20.17 37.95 19.92
CA GLY A 250 19.43 37.23 20.96
C GLY A 250 20.23 36.06 21.54
N VAL A 251 20.53 36.14 22.83
CA VAL A 251 21.24 35.20 23.72
C VAL A 251 21.38 33.75 23.20
N GLU A 252 22.62 33.31 22.98
CA GLU A 252 22.97 31.89 22.77
C GLU A 252 22.43 31.05 23.94
N ARG A 253 21.39 30.24 23.70
CA ARG A 253 21.23 29.01 24.47
C ARG A 253 22.19 27.98 23.90
N ARG A 254 23.39 27.92 24.47
CA ARG A 254 24.33 26.81 24.23
C ARG A 254 23.67 25.52 24.69
N PHE A 255 23.19 24.73 23.75
CA PHE A 255 23.07 23.30 23.99
C PHE A 255 24.49 22.76 24.09
N SER A 256 24.85 22.26 25.27
CA SER A 256 26.12 21.57 25.49
C SER A 256 26.15 20.31 24.63
N SER A 257 26.68 20.40 23.41
CA SER A 257 26.97 19.26 22.56
C SER A 257 28.28 18.58 23.01
N THR A 258 28.31 18.11 24.24
CA THR A 258 29.35 17.19 24.70
C THR A 258 28.90 15.78 24.41
N GLY A 259 29.09 15.36 23.16
CA GLY A 259 28.82 14.01 22.69
C GLY A 259 28.54 13.98 21.20
N ALA A 260 29.59 13.97 20.37
CA ALA A 260 29.44 13.53 18.98
C ALA A 260 28.95 12.08 19.02
N VAL A 261 27.70 11.85 18.64
CA VAL A 261 27.22 10.49 18.36
C VAL A 261 28.09 10.01 17.21
N PRO A 262 28.92 8.96 17.40
CA PRO A 262 29.72 8.45 16.31
C PRO A 262 28.76 8.08 15.17
N PRO A 263 29.08 8.45 13.91
CA PRO A 263 28.24 8.07 12.78
C PRO A 263 28.04 6.56 12.84
N ASP A 264 26.78 6.12 12.74
CA ASP A 264 26.47 4.69 12.74
C ASP A 264 27.39 4.00 11.73
N PRO A 265 28.04 2.89 12.12
CA PRO A 265 28.95 2.19 11.23
C PRO A 265 28.20 1.88 9.93
N LEU A 266 28.77 2.34 8.81
CA LEU A 266 28.22 2.09 7.48
C LEU A 266 27.86 0.60 7.38
N PRO A 267 26.63 0.26 6.92
CA PRO A 267 26.21 -1.13 6.79
C PRO A 267 27.29 -1.91 6.04
N LYS A 268 27.78 -2.98 6.65
CA LYS A 268 28.81 -3.83 6.03
C LYS A 268 28.25 -4.33 4.70
N ALA A 269 28.90 -3.94 3.60
CA ALA A 269 28.46 -4.33 2.27
C ALA A 269 28.28 -5.85 2.17
N LEU A 270 27.19 -6.29 1.57
CA LEU A 270 26.90 -7.71 1.36
C LEU A 270 27.95 -8.33 0.44
N ASN A 271 28.45 -9.52 0.77
CA ASN A 271 29.48 -10.17 -0.04
C ASN A 271 28.92 -10.52 -1.43
N GLY A 272 29.64 -10.21 -2.50
CA GLY A 272 29.21 -10.49 -3.87
C GLY A 272 28.17 -9.50 -4.44
N SER A 273 27.82 -8.42 -3.73
CA SER A 273 27.03 -7.32 -4.31
C SER A 273 27.84 -6.59 -5.40
N ILE A 274 27.23 -6.41 -6.57
CA ILE A 274 27.83 -5.76 -7.74
C ILE A 274 27.30 -4.33 -7.87
N THR A 275 25.97 -4.17 -7.87
CA THR A 275 25.32 -2.87 -8.11
C THR A 275 25.24 -2.01 -6.84
N THR A 276 25.05 -0.70 -7.02
CA THR A 276 24.83 0.23 -5.90
C THR A 276 23.59 -0.12 -5.11
N TRP A 277 22.54 -0.61 -5.79
CA TRP A 277 21.33 -1.11 -5.14
C TRP A 277 21.63 -2.34 -4.30
N GLU A 278 22.31 -3.35 -4.84
CA GLU A 278 22.67 -4.58 -4.11
C GLU A 278 23.55 -4.29 -2.87
N LYS A 279 24.44 -3.30 -2.98
CA LYS A 279 25.28 -2.84 -1.85
C LYS A 279 24.47 -2.16 -0.74
N ALA A 280 23.32 -1.60 -1.07
CA ALA A 280 22.44 -0.91 -0.13
C ALA A 280 21.41 -1.85 0.54
N LEU A 281 21.32 -3.13 0.14
CA LEU A 281 20.40 -4.06 0.79
C LEU A 281 20.85 -4.39 2.21
N GLN A 282 19.84 -4.52 3.08
CA GLN A 282 20.02 -5.12 4.38
C GLN A 282 20.05 -6.66 4.26
N PRO A 283 20.75 -7.38 5.16
CA PRO A 283 20.75 -8.84 5.17
C PRO A 283 19.35 -9.47 5.23
N ASN A 284 18.41 -8.84 5.94
CA ASN A 284 17.03 -9.30 6.02
C ASN A 284 16.28 -9.21 4.67
N ASP A 285 16.53 -8.16 3.89
CA ASP A 285 15.94 -8.02 2.56
C ASP A 285 16.56 -9.04 1.59
N LEU A 286 17.88 -9.29 1.68
CA LEU A 286 18.53 -10.33 0.88
C LEU A 286 17.97 -11.73 1.23
N ARG A 287 17.78 -12.03 2.51
CA ARG A 287 17.15 -13.28 2.96
C ARG A 287 15.76 -13.46 2.33
N THR A 288 14.94 -12.41 2.40
CA THR A 288 13.58 -12.40 1.82
C THR A 288 13.62 -12.72 0.32
N ILE A 289 14.58 -12.13 -0.40
CA ILE A 289 14.78 -12.41 -1.83
C ILE A 289 15.23 -13.87 -2.06
N GLN A 290 16.19 -14.37 -1.29
CA GLN A 290 16.69 -15.74 -1.41
C GLN A 290 15.61 -16.78 -1.13
N GLU A 291 14.83 -16.58 -0.07
CA GLU A 291 13.69 -17.44 0.29
C GLU A 291 12.61 -17.41 -0.79
N TYR A 292 12.28 -16.24 -1.34
CA TYR A 292 11.35 -16.13 -2.45
C TYR A 292 11.84 -16.87 -3.70
N LEU A 293 13.14 -16.77 -4.00
CA LEU A 293 13.80 -17.41 -5.15
C LEU A 293 14.06 -18.93 -4.97
N CYS A 294 13.66 -19.52 -3.84
CA CYS A 294 13.92 -20.91 -3.46
C CYS A 294 15.42 -21.25 -3.28
N VAL A 295 16.25 -20.28 -2.89
CA VAL A 295 17.70 -20.45 -2.73
C VAL A 295 18.07 -20.61 -1.25
N ARG A 296 18.75 -21.72 -0.92
CA ARG A 296 19.31 -21.97 0.42
C ARG A 296 20.76 -21.49 0.52
N GLU A 297 20.95 -20.18 0.56
CA GLU A 297 22.26 -19.56 0.81
C GLU A 297 22.20 -18.65 2.04
N PRO A 298 23.33 -18.38 2.73
CA PRO A 298 23.34 -17.44 3.84
C PRO A 298 23.00 -16.02 3.35
N ALA A 299 22.14 -15.34 4.13
CA ALA A 299 21.65 -13.98 3.91
C ALA A 299 22.70 -12.87 3.84
N SER A 300 23.98 -13.21 3.97
CA SER A 300 25.10 -12.28 3.95
C SER A 300 25.80 -12.19 2.59
N ARG A 301 25.39 -12.95 1.57
CA ARG A 301 26.06 -12.96 0.25
C ARG A 301 25.14 -13.21 -0.95
N PHE A 302 25.46 -12.58 -2.07
CA PHE A 302 24.96 -12.94 -3.40
C PHE A 302 25.85 -14.03 -4.01
N GLY A 303 25.60 -15.29 -3.65
CA GLY A 303 26.34 -16.44 -4.19
C GLY A 303 25.98 -16.78 -5.64
N ALA A 304 26.69 -17.75 -6.22
CA ALA A 304 26.44 -18.20 -7.59
C ALA A 304 25.01 -18.71 -7.78
N ASN A 305 24.45 -19.40 -6.78
CA ASN A 305 23.08 -19.92 -6.83
C ASN A 305 22.06 -18.78 -6.76
N THR A 306 22.28 -17.78 -5.89
CA THR A 306 21.44 -16.57 -5.86
C THR A 306 21.45 -15.86 -7.21
N ARG A 307 22.61 -15.75 -7.86
CA ARG A 307 22.74 -15.12 -9.19
C ARG A 307 22.03 -15.90 -10.29
N ALA A 308 22.18 -17.22 -10.30
CA ALA A 308 21.46 -18.09 -11.21
C ALA A 308 19.94 -17.94 -11.04
N ALA A 309 19.45 -17.98 -9.80
CA ALA A 309 18.03 -17.83 -9.49
C ALA A 309 17.44 -16.47 -9.88
N ILE A 310 18.22 -15.38 -9.73
CA ILE A 310 17.81 -14.04 -10.22
C ILE A 310 17.63 -14.06 -11.75
N ASN A 311 18.54 -14.69 -12.49
CA ASN A 311 18.44 -14.77 -13.95
C ASN A 311 17.23 -15.64 -14.38
N ILE A 312 16.94 -16.71 -13.65
CA ILE A 312 15.74 -17.53 -13.86
C ILE A 312 14.47 -16.71 -13.66
N TRP A 313 14.39 -15.98 -12.54
CA TRP A 313 13.26 -15.11 -12.25
C TRP A 313 13.07 -14.07 -13.35
N ARG A 314 14.16 -13.51 -13.89
CA ARG A 314 14.11 -12.56 -15.00
C ARG A 314 13.57 -13.21 -16.27
N GLU A 315 14.05 -14.40 -16.64
CA GLU A 315 13.55 -15.14 -17.81
C GLU A 315 12.07 -15.50 -17.64
N ALA A 316 11.65 -15.91 -16.44
CA ALA A 316 10.26 -16.22 -16.11
C ALA A 316 9.34 -15.00 -16.17
N SER A 317 9.78 -13.86 -15.62
CA SER A 317 8.92 -12.68 -15.42
C SER A 317 8.90 -11.74 -16.62
N THR A 318 10.01 -11.64 -17.36
CA THR A 318 10.20 -10.67 -18.45
C THR A 318 10.47 -11.31 -19.80
N GLY A 319 10.78 -12.62 -19.84
CA GLY A 319 11.22 -13.30 -21.06
C GLY A 319 12.66 -12.97 -21.49
N SER A 320 13.37 -12.08 -20.79
CA SER A 320 14.76 -11.73 -21.10
C SER A 320 15.73 -12.82 -20.64
N ARG A 321 16.66 -13.19 -21.52
CA ARG A 321 17.73 -14.17 -21.25
C ARG A 321 19.08 -13.56 -20.91
N ASP A 322 19.18 -12.23 -20.97
CA ASP A 322 20.47 -11.57 -20.83
C ASP A 322 20.90 -11.57 -19.35
N PRO A 323 22.01 -12.25 -19.01
CA PRO A 323 22.52 -12.24 -17.65
C PRO A 323 23.07 -10.85 -17.37
N LYS A 324 22.38 -10.09 -16.53
CA LYS A 324 22.84 -8.78 -16.06
C LYS A 324 22.67 -8.64 -14.55
N PRO A 325 23.54 -7.85 -13.89
CA PRO A 325 23.36 -7.47 -12.49
C PRO A 325 22.00 -6.81 -12.26
N LEU A 326 21.49 -6.89 -11.03
CA LEU A 326 20.17 -6.38 -10.70
C LEU A 326 20.21 -4.85 -10.59
N ASP A 327 19.51 -4.16 -11.49
CA ASP A 327 19.38 -2.71 -11.40
C ASP A 327 18.39 -2.29 -10.29
N SER A 328 18.39 -1.01 -9.93
CA SER A 328 17.56 -0.51 -8.82
C SER A 328 16.06 -0.73 -9.02
N ARG A 329 15.58 -0.75 -10.27
CA ARG A 329 14.16 -0.91 -10.58
C ARG A 329 13.76 -2.38 -10.54
N GLU A 330 14.55 -3.24 -11.18
CA GLU A 330 14.37 -4.70 -11.13
C GLU A 330 14.46 -5.21 -9.69
N GLY A 331 15.44 -4.72 -8.93
CA GLY A 331 15.63 -5.10 -7.54
C GLY A 331 14.50 -4.69 -6.62
N ALA A 332 14.02 -3.45 -6.72
CA ALA A 332 12.85 -3.02 -5.97
C ALA A 332 11.61 -3.85 -6.32
N THR A 333 11.44 -4.19 -7.60
CA THR A 333 10.33 -5.04 -8.06
C THR A 333 10.44 -6.44 -7.46
N LEU A 334 11.59 -7.10 -7.57
CA LEU A 334 11.84 -8.42 -6.99
C LEU A 334 11.60 -8.44 -5.47
N LEU A 335 12.12 -7.46 -4.73
CA LEU A 335 11.95 -7.38 -3.29
C LEU A 335 10.47 -7.16 -2.90
N SER A 336 9.76 -6.30 -3.61
CA SER A 336 8.32 -6.07 -3.33
C SER A 336 7.47 -7.31 -3.61
N THR A 337 7.75 -8.03 -4.70
CA THR A 337 7.08 -9.30 -5.00
C THR A 337 7.41 -10.36 -3.95
N ALA A 338 8.68 -10.46 -3.53
CA ALA A 338 9.10 -11.38 -2.48
C ALA A 338 8.36 -11.15 -1.16
N LYS A 339 8.20 -9.88 -0.75
CA LYS A 339 7.44 -9.51 0.46
C LYS A 339 5.94 -9.83 0.34
N LYS A 340 5.38 -9.76 -0.87
CA LYS A 340 3.96 -10.00 -1.12
C LYS A 340 3.62 -11.49 -1.18
N ASP A 341 4.40 -12.24 -1.95
CA ASP A 341 4.09 -13.62 -2.29
C ASP A 341 4.67 -14.62 -1.27
N GLY A 342 5.57 -14.16 -0.40
CA GLY A 342 6.11 -14.93 0.72
C GLY A 342 7.17 -15.96 0.30
N GLU A 343 7.60 -16.74 1.29
CA GLU A 343 8.67 -17.73 1.18
C GLU A 343 8.34 -18.85 0.19
N CYS A 344 9.36 -19.38 -0.48
CA CYS A 344 9.20 -20.56 -1.33
C CYS A 344 9.05 -21.83 -0.49
N ALA A 345 8.05 -22.65 -0.81
CA ALA A 345 7.90 -23.99 -0.26
C ALA A 345 9.02 -24.91 -0.81
N ASN A 346 10.22 -24.80 -0.23
CA ASN A 346 11.45 -25.47 -0.67
C ASN A 346 11.39 -27.01 -0.64
N GLU A 347 10.35 -27.58 -0.01
CA GLU A 347 10.07 -29.02 -0.05
C GLU A 347 9.45 -29.42 -1.39
N HIS A 348 8.68 -28.52 -2.02
CA HIS A 348 7.95 -28.78 -3.26
C HIS A 348 8.70 -28.25 -4.50
N PHE A 349 9.18 -27.01 -4.43
CA PHE A 349 9.87 -26.33 -5.53
C PHE A 349 11.37 -26.20 -5.25
N ARG A 350 12.19 -26.47 -6.27
CA ARG A 350 13.65 -26.32 -6.21
C ARG A 350 14.11 -24.95 -6.70
N ASN A 351 13.36 -24.31 -7.59
CA ASN A 351 13.66 -22.98 -8.09
C ASN A 351 12.40 -22.14 -8.34
N ILE A 352 12.60 -20.84 -8.53
CA ILE A 352 11.52 -19.87 -8.78
C ILE A 352 10.71 -20.15 -10.06
N TYR A 353 11.31 -20.78 -11.07
CA TYR A 353 10.61 -21.07 -12.32
C TYR A 353 9.49 -22.08 -12.11
N GLU A 354 9.80 -23.16 -11.38
CA GLU A 354 8.85 -24.18 -10.97
C GLU A 354 7.72 -23.56 -10.16
N ARG A 355 8.04 -22.72 -9.18
CA ARG A 355 7.02 -22.03 -8.38
C ARG A 355 6.05 -21.21 -9.24
N ILE A 356 6.56 -20.47 -10.23
CA ILE A 356 5.74 -19.59 -11.08
C ILE A 356 4.87 -20.40 -12.07
N HIS A 357 5.43 -21.44 -12.70
CA HIS A 357 4.75 -22.14 -13.81
C HIS A 357 4.06 -23.45 -13.39
N LEU A 358 4.58 -24.10 -12.36
CA LEU A 358 4.09 -25.35 -11.80
C LEU A 358 3.46 -25.15 -10.42
N GLY A 359 3.23 -23.89 -10.01
CA GLY A 359 2.59 -23.56 -8.74
C GLY A 359 1.13 -24.00 -8.62
N LYS A 360 0.50 -24.35 -9.75
CA LYS A 360 -0.90 -24.78 -9.80
C LYS A 360 -0.97 -26.30 -10.02
N PRO A 361 -1.81 -27.02 -9.26
CA PRO A 361 -1.91 -28.47 -9.39
C PRO A 361 -2.22 -28.93 -10.83
N GLU A 362 -3.07 -28.20 -11.56
CA GLU A 362 -3.40 -28.57 -12.94
C GLU A 362 -2.22 -28.44 -13.91
N THR A 363 -1.36 -27.42 -13.77
CA THR A 363 -0.21 -27.25 -14.65
C THR A 363 0.91 -28.22 -14.29
N GLU A 364 1.04 -28.55 -13.01
CA GLU A 364 1.96 -29.54 -12.48
C GLU A 364 1.65 -30.95 -13.02
N VAL A 365 0.41 -31.43 -12.86
CA VAL A 365 -0.01 -32.76 -13.37
C VAL A 365 0.14 -32.85 -14.88
N ALA A 366 -0.24 -31.81 -15.63
CA ALA A 366 -0.09 -31.78 -17.07
C ALA A 366 1.38 -31.84 -17.52
N PHE A 367 2.27 -31.13 -16.82
CA PHE A 367 3.71 -31.19 -17.10
C PHE A 367 4.29 -32.58 -16.83
N ILE A 368 3.93 -33.19 -15.69
CA ILE A 368 4.42 -34.53 -15.31
C ILE A 368 3.98 -35.59 -16.34
N ALA A 369 2.72 -35.55 -16.80
CA ALA A 369 2.23 -36.49 -17.82
C ALA A 369 3.03 -36.40 -19.13
N LYS A 370 3.34 -35.17 -19.58
CA LYS A 370 4.19 -34.95 -20.77
C LYS A 370 5.63 -35.40 -20.55
N LEU A 371 6.20 -35.11 -19.38
CA LEU A 371 7.55 -35.55 -19.01
C LEU A 371 7.66 -37.09 -19.00
N ALA A 372 6.68 -37.79 -18.42
CA ALA A 372 6.66 -39.26 -18.39
C ALA A 372 6.63 -39.86 -19.81
N THR A 373 5.85 -39.25 -20.71
CA THR A 373 5.79 -39.61 -22.13
C THR A 373 7.13 -39.38 -22.82
N ALA A 374 7.77 -38.23 -22.55
CA ALA A 374 9.07 -37.88 -23.13
C ALA A 374 10.22 -38.81 -22.70
N VAL A 375 10.16 -39.36 -21.47
CA VAL A 375 11.14 -40.33 -20.94
C VAL A 375 10.78 -41.78 -21.34
N ASN A 376 9.75 -41.96 -22.20
CA ASN A 376 9.28 -43.26 -22.69
C ASN A 376 8.97 -44.28 -21.57
N ARG A 377 8.43 -43.80 -20.44
CA ARG A 377 7.89 -44.68 -19.39
C ARG A 377 6.38 -44.83 -19.58
N SER A 378 5.87 -46.06 -19.50
CA SER A 378 4.41 -46.25 -19.40
C SER A 378 3.92 -45.55 -18.14
N VAL A 379 2.80 -44.84 -18.25
CA VAL A 379 2.17 -44.08 -17.16
C VAL A 379 1.57 -45.01 -16.10
N ASP A 380 1.77 -46.33 -16.21
CA ASP A 380 1.34 -47.35 -15.24
C ASP A 380 2.25 -47.43 -14.01
N ALA A 381 3.30 -46.61 -13.94
CA ALA A 381 4.08 -46.39 -12.72
C ALA A 381 3.22 -45.70 -11.64
N PRO A 382 3.43 -46.01 -10.33
CA PRO A 382 2.61 -45.48 -9.24
C PRO A 382 2.42 -43.96 -9.36
N ALA A 383 1.19 -43.50 -9.12
CA ALA A 383 0.67 -42.17 -9.42
C ALA A 383 1.64 -41.03 -9.04
N ILE A 384 2.53 -40.67 -9.97
CA ILE A 384 3.40 -39.49 -9.88
C ILE A 384 2.46 -38.29 -10.01
N THR A 385 1.99 -37.80 -8.86
CA THR A 385 1.02 -36.72 -8.78
C THR A 385 1.67 -35.40 -8.40
N THR A 386 2.90 -35.45 -7.87
CA THR A 386 3.64 -34.27 -7.44
C THR A 386 4.99 -34.16 -8.14
N LEU A 387 5.49 -32.94 -8.24
CA LEU A 387 6.79 -32.58 -8.81
C LEU A 387 7.93 -33.19 -7.99
N SER A 388 7.73 -33.34 -6.68
CA SER A 388 8.67 -34.04 -5.79
C SER A 388 8.83 -35.51 -6.19
N ASP A 389 7.74 -36.20 -6.53
CA ASP A 389 7.79 -37.59 -6.99
C ASP A 389 8.44 -37.69 -8.39
N ALA A 390 8.27 -36.65 -9.21
CA ALA A 390 8.80 -36.58 -10.57
C ALA A 390 10.30 -36.24 -10.65
N ARG A 391 10.98 -35.93 -9.53
CA ARG A 391 12.40 -35.51 -9.53
C ARG A 391 13.33 -36.53 -10.19
N GLY A 392 13.08 -37.82 -9.98
CA GLY A 392 13.85 -38.88 -10.64
C GLY A 392 13.70 -38.89 -12.17
N LEU A 393 12.50 -38.56 -12.68
CA LEU A 393 12.26 -38.43 -14.12
C LEU A 393 12.90 -37.18 -14.69
N ILE A 394 12.85 -36.06 -13.96
CA ILE A 394 13.52 -34.81 -14.35
C ILE A 394 15.02 -35.04 -14.48
N ALA A 395 15.64 -35.69 -13.49
CA ALA A 395 17.06 -36.01 -13.51
C ALA A 395 17.44 -36.96 -14.65
N GLN A 396 16.61 -37.98 -14.90
CA GLN A 396 16.81 -38.87 -16.05
C GLN A 396 16.73 -38.09 -17.38
N TYR A 397 15.69 -37.27 -17.56
CA TYR A 397 15.52 -36.46 -18.77
C TYR A 397 16.70 -35.52 -19.03
N LEU A 398 17.21 -34.86 -17.99
CA LEU A 398 18.38 -33.97 -18.08
C LEU A 398 19.69 -34.73 -18.33
N THR A 399 19.79 -35.98 -17.89
CA THR A 399 20.92 -36.86 -18.21
C THR A 399 20.92 -37.23 -19.70
N ASP A 400 19.73 -37.52 -20.24
CA ASP A 400 19.56 -37.85 -21.66
C ASP A 400 19.70 -36.62 -22.58
N HIS A 401 19.45 -35.41 -22.07
CA HIS A 401 19.48 -34.14 -22.81
C HIS A 401 20.37 -33.10 -22.11
N PRO A 402 21.71 -33.29 -22.13
CA PRO A 402 22.65 -32.41 -21.43
C PRO A 402 22.61 -30.97 -21.93
N GLU A 403 22.13 -30.70 -23.15
CA GLU A 403 21.94 -29.35 -23.69
C GLU A 403 20.95 -28.49 -22.89
N TYR A 404 20.11 -29.10 -22.06
CA TYR A 404 19.22 -28.39 -21.15
C TYR A 404 19.82 -28.16 -19.77
N THR A 405 21.00 -28.71 -19.46
CA THR A 405 21.68 -28.41 -18.20
C THR A 405 22.24 -26.98 -18.23
N ARG A 406 22.19 -26.28 -17.08
CA ARG A 406 22.72 -24.93 -16.92
C ARG A 406 23.57 -24.86 -15.65
N GLU A 407 24.64 -24.08 -15.69
CA GLU A 407 25.49 -23.85 -14.52
C GLU A 407 24.68 -23.20 -13.39
N GLY A 408 24.83 -23.74 -12.17
CA GLY A 408 24.11 -23.28 -10.98
C GLY A 408 22.72 -23.89 -10.76
N PHE A 409 22.30 -24.86 -11.60
CA PHE A 409 21.07 -25.62 -11.39
C PHE A 409 21.38 -27.02 -10.86
N GLY A 410 20.52 -27.51 -9.97
CA GLY A 410 20.49 -28.92 -9.61
C GLY A 410 20.17 -29.83 -10.80
N SER A 411 20.66 -31.07 -10.77
CA SER A 411 20.37 -32.07 -11.80
C SER A 411 18.91 -32.52 -11.83
N ASP A 412 18.09 -32.13 -10.85
CA ASP A 412 16.68 -32.47 -10.70
C ASP A 412 15.75 -31.25 -10.84
N GLU A 413 16.23 -30.15 -11.43
CA GLU A 413 15.53 -28.88 -11.55
C GLU A 413 14.94 -28.63 -12.94
N VAL A 414 13.69 -28.16 -13.00
CA VAL A 414 13.07 -27.73 -14.25
C VAL A 414 13.54 -26.33 -14.61
N ASN A 415 14.18 -26.19 -15.77
CA ASN A 415 14.58 -24.91 -16.33
C ASN A 415 13.65 -24.46 -17.48
N PRO A 416 13.69 -23.17 -17.87
CA PRO A 416 12.79 -22.63 -18.91
C PRO A 416 12.88 -23.34 -20.27
N THR A 417 14.08 -23.78 -20.67
CA THR A 417 14.30 -24.42 -21.97
C THR A 417 13.69 -25.83 -21.98
N MET A 418 13.95 -26.62 -20.93
CA MET A 418 13.36 -27.94 -20.72
C MET A 418 11.83 -27.86 -20.69
N PHE A 419 11.28 -26.92 -19.90
CA PHE A 419 9.83 -26.77 -19.78
C PHE A 419 9.17 -26.48 -21.13
N LYS A 420 9.72 -25.54 -21.91
CA LYS A 420 9.21 -25.22 -23.25
C LYS A 420 9.29 -26.41 -24.20
N ARG A 421 10.37 -27.19 -24.14
CA ARG A 421 10.55 -28.38 -24.97
C ARG A 421 9.49 -29.44 -24.66
N ILE A 422 9.32 -29.78 -23.38
CA ILE A 422 8.31 -30.76 -22.94
C ILE A 422 6.91 -30.30 -23.29
N GLN A 423 6.61 -28.99 -23.18
CA GLN A 423 5.30 -28.47 -23.56
C GLN A 423 5.02 -28.50 -25.07
N SER A 424 6.07 -28.49 -25.92
CA SER A 424 5.94 -28.56 -27.38
C SER A 424 5.77 -29.98 -27.93
N GLN A 425 6.06 -30.99 -27.11
CA GLN A 425 5.74 -32.39 -27.35
C GLN A 425 4.30 -32.66 -26.89
#